data_AF-A0A8J5QFD9-F1
#
_entry.id   AF-A0A8J5QFD9-F1
#
_cell.length_a   1.000
_cell.length_b   1.000
_cell.length_c   1.000
_cell.angle_alpha   90.00
_cell.angle_beta   90.00
_cell.angle_gamma   90.00
#
_symmetry.space_group_name_H-M   'P 1'
#
loop_
_entity.id
_entity.type
_entity.pdbx_description
1 polymer ?
#
loop_
_entity_poly.entity_id
_entity_poly.type
_entity_poly.pdbx_seq_one_letter_code
_entity_poly.pdbx_strand_id
1 'polypeptide(L)'
;MALCSGLSQNMRLGRSSEDVAYANWLSRMPYDQNLHGSIKLPDYINQVNSIDDLLESIFPQDLFLSGLADPVQYFSERAVLAIKNERVKDLNDMLLERLPGECTIFESINEVDDGLNGATDN
;
A
#
# COMPACT_ATOMS: atom_id res chain seq x y z
N MET A 1 -33.00 26.00 14.55
CA MET A 1 -31.61 25.66 14.89
C MET A 1 -31.37 24.25 14.36
N ALA A 2 -30.85 24.13 13.14
CA ALA A 2 -30.66 22.84 12.48
C ALA A 2 -29.36 22.21 13.00
N LEU A 3 -29.47 21.13 13.76
CA LEU A 3 -28.35 20.25 14.07
C LEU A 3 -27.95 19.56 12.76
N CYS A 4 -26.86 20.00 12.15
CA CYS A 4 -26.24 19.28 11.05
C CYS A 4 -25.65 17.98 11.65
N SER A 5 -26.40 16.89 11.57
CA SER A 5 -25.96 15.57 12.03
C SER A 5 -24.88 15.07 11.07
N GLY A 6 -23.62 15.42 11.34
CA GLY A 6 -22.47 14.85 10.62
C GLY A 6 -22.46 13.33 10.79
N LEU A 7 -21.94 12.61 9.80
CA LEU A 7 -21.77 11.16 9.86
C LEU A 7 -20.81 10.86 11.03
N SER A 8 -21.34 10.38 12.15
CA SER A 8 -20.59 10.21 13.41
C SER A 8 -19.97 8.83 13.57
N GLN A 9 -20.33 7.87 12.72
CA GLN A 9 -19.88 6.49 12.80
C GLN A 9 -19.05 6.09 11.59
N ASN A 10 -17.84 5.58 11.84
CA ASN A 10 -16.98 5.01 10.81
C ASN A 10 -17.55 3.64 10.38
N MET A 11 -18.02 3.56 9.13
CA MET A 11 -18.61 2.35 8.54
C MET A 11 -17.57 1.39 7.94
N ARG A 12 -16.29 1.78 7.90
CA ARG A 12 -15.19 0.98 7.32
C ARG A 12 -14.47 0.14 8.37
N LEU A 13 -14.48 0.59 9.62
CA LEU A 13 -13.90 -0.12 10.75
C LEU A 13 -14.92 -1.09 11.34
N GLY A 14 -14.42 -2.22 11.86
CA GLY A 14 -15.25 -3.15 12.61
C GLY A 14 -15.70 -2.57 13.96
N ARG A 15 -16.28 -3.42 14.80
CA ARG A 15 -16.73 -3.06 16.16
C ARG A 15 -15.88 -3.69 17.26
N SER A 16 -14.67 -4.14 16.94
CA SER A 16 -13.74 -4.66 17.93
C SER A 16 -13.24 -3.54 18.86
N SER A 17 -12.68 -3.92 20.01
CA SER A 17 -12.03 -2.97 20.93
C SER A 17 -10.86 -2.24 20.26
N GLU A 18 -10.14 -2.94 19.40
CA GLU A 18 -8.97 -2.48 18.66
C GLU A 18 -9.39 -1.46 17.59
N ASP A 19 -10.45 -1.76 16.83
CA ASP A 19 -11.01 -0.85 15.83
C ASP A 19 -11.47 0.47 16.45
N VAL A 20 -12.13 0.39 17.61
CA VAL A 20 -12.59 1.57 18.35
C VAL A 20 -11.40 2.37 18.89
N ALA A 21 -10.39 1.71 19.45
CA ALA A 21 -9.18 2.37 19.93
C ALA A 21 -8.44 3.08 18.79
N TYR A 22 -8.32 2.43 17.63
CA TYR A 22 -7.70 2.98 16.44
C TYR A 22 -8.50 4.15 15.86
N ALA A 23 -9.82 4.04 15.73
CA ALA A 23 -10.70 5.12 15.28
C ALA A 23 -10.57 6.37 16.17
N ASN A 24 -10.52 6.17 17.49
CA ASN A 24 -10.37 7.26 18.45
C ASN A 24 -8.98 7.91 18.34
N TRP A 25 -7.93 7.13 18.14
CA TRP A 25 -6.58 7.66 17.93
C TRP A 25 -6.48 8.47 16.62
N LEU A 26 -6.98 7.94 15.50
CA LEU A 26 -7.04 8.65 14.21
C LEU A 26 -7.82 9.97 14.30
N SER A 27 -8.96 9.96 14.99
CA SER A 27 -9.82 11.14 15.13
C SER A 27 -9.15 12.29 15.89
N ARG A 28 -8.14 12.00 16.70
CA ARG A 28 -7.38 13.00 17.45
C ARG A 28 -6.24 13.64 16.67
N MET A 29 -5.67 12.95 15.68
CA MET A 29 -4.51 13.45 14.90
C MET A 29 -4.65 14.89 14.38
N PRO A 30 -5.77 15.32 13.76
CA PRO A 30 -5.86 16.68 13.24
C PRO A 30 -5.91 17.75 14.33
N TYR A 31 -6.31 17.40 15.55
CA TYR A 31 -6.55 18.36 16.64
C TYR A 31 -5.46 18.37 17.72
N ASP A 32 -4.80 17.23 17.94
CA ASP A 32 -3.74 17.08 18.94
C ASP A 32 -2.39 17.48 18.35
N GLN A 33 -1.88 18.65 18.75
CA GLN A 33 -0.58 19.16 18.27
C GLN A 33 0.59 18.22 18.59
N ASN A 34 0.47 17.37 19.61
CA ASN A 34 1.50 16.36 19.91
C ASN A 34 1.54 15.22 18.88
N LEU A 35 0.52 15.13 18.01
CA LEU A 35 0.44 14.19 16.90
C LEU A 35 0.81 14.86 15.56
N HIS A 36 1.41 16.05 15.58
CA HIS A 36 1.93 16.71 14.38
C HIS A 36 3.43 16.43 14.22
N GLY A 37 3.84 16.01 13.03
CA GLY A 37 5.24 15.69 12.74
C GLY A 37 5.64 14.30 13.23
N SER A 38 6.63 14.21 14.13
CA SER A 38 7.09 12.92 14.65
C SER A 38 6.09 12.38 15.67
N ILE A 39 5.31 11.39 15.26
CA ILE A 39 4.33 10.74 16.11
C ILE A 39 4.89 9.45 16.72
N LYS A 40 4.56 9.19 17.99
CA LYS A 40 4.72 7.86 18.56
C LYS A 40 3.52 7.01 18.14
N LEU A 41 3.78 5.93 17.41
CA LEU A 41 2.73 4.96 17.06
C LEU A 41 2.25 4.22 18.32
N PRO A 42 0.93 3.93 18.42
CA PRO A 42 0.40 3.07 19.47
C PRO A 42 1.06 1.68 19.47
N ASP A 43 1.22 1.09 20.66
CA ASP A 43 1.96 -0.18 20.84
C ASP A 43 1.30 -1.38 20.14
N TYR A 44 0.00 -1.29 19.83
CA TYR A 44 -0.73 -2.33 19.07
C TYR A 44 -0.47 -2.27 17.56
N ILE A 45 0.21 -1.22 17.07
CA ILE A 45 0.64 -1.15 15.67
C ILE A 45 1.99 -1.85 15.57
N ASN A 46 2.01 -2.99 14.90
CA ASN A 46 3.23 -3.75 14.67
C ASN A 46 4.24 -2.89 13.91
N GLN A 47 5.45 -2.83 14.46
CA GLN A 47 6.59 -2.14 13.89
C GLN A 47 7.71 -3.15 13.68
N VAL A 48 8.31 -3.10 12.51
CA VAL A 48 9.41 -3.97 12.10
C VAL A 48 10.64 -3.11 11.79
N ASN A 49 11.82 -3.69 11.97
CA ASN A 49 13.08 -2.96 11.82
C ASN A 49 13.79 -3.22 10.49
N SER A 50 13.26 -4.13 9.67
CA SER A 50 13.80 -4.45 8.36
C SER A 50 12.69 -4.64 7.32
N ILE A 51 13.07 -4.52 6.04
CA ILE A 51 12.16 -4.79 4.92
C ILE A 51 11.83 -6.27 4.85
N ASP A 52 12.78 -7.16 5.15
CA ASP A 52 12.53 -8.60 5.13
C ASP A 52 11.52 -9.01 6.20
N ASP A 53 11.61 -8.47 7.42
CA ASP A 53 10.62 -8.70 8.47
C ASP A 53 9.24 -8.15 8.07
N LEU A 54 9.20 -7.01 7.37
CA LEU A 54 7.95 -6.46 6.83
C LEU A 54 7.33 -7.44 5.82
N LEU A 55 8.12 -7.88 4.84
CA LEU A 55 7.65 -8.79 3.79
C LEU A 55 7.23 -10.13 4.40
N GLU A 56 7.97 -10.68 5.35
CA GLU A 56 7.60 -11.91 6.04
C GLU A 56 6.32 -11.75 6.87
N SER A 57 6.09 -10.58 7.48
CA SER A 57 4.85 -10.34 8.25
C SER A 57 3.60 -10.24 7.39
N ILE A 58 3.73 -9.73 6.15
CA ILE A 58 2.59 -9.50 5.24
C ILE A 58 2.41 -10.67 4.26
N PHE A 59 3.51 -11.19 3.73
CA PHE A 59 3.59 -12.31 2.79
C PHE A 59 4.48 -13.43 3.35
N PRO A 60 4.01 -14.15 4.40
CA PRO A 60 4.78 -15.23 5.01
C PRO A 60 5.15 -16.29 3.98
N GLN A 61 6.41 -16.72 3.95
CA GLN A 61 6.93 -17.59 2.87
C GLN A 61 6.22 -18.95 2.82
N ASP A 62 5.82 -19.48 3.96
CA ASP A 62 5.06 -20.73 4.10
C ASP A 62 3.65 -20.63 3.49
N LEU A 63 2.97 -19.52 3.74
CA LEU A 63 1.65 -19.24 3.18
C LEU A 63 1.74 -18.81 1.71
N PHE A 64 2.83 -18.15 1.32
CA PHE A 64 3.03 -17.59 -0.02
C PHE A 64 2.88 -18.65 -1.10
N LEU A 65 3.48 -19.83 -0.91
CA LEU A 65 3.38 -20.94 -1.87
C LEU A 65 2.00 -21.57 -1.91
N SER A 66 1.35 -21.75 -0.75
CA SER A 66 -0.01 -22.30 -0.69
C SER A 66 -1.05 -21.32 -1.28
N GLY A 67 -0.81 -20.01 -1.14
CA GLY A 67 -1.62 -18.94 -1.68
C GLY A 67 -1.61 -18.88 -3.20
N LEU A 68 -0.64 -19.51 -3.88
CA LEU A 68 -0.63 -19.60 -5.34
C LEU A 68 -1.75 -20.50 -5.89
N ALA A 69 -2.37 -21.35 -5.05
CA ALA A 69 -3.54 -22.11 -5.47
C ALA A 69 -4.79 -21.24 -5.68
N ASP A 70 -4.91 -20.14 -4.93
CA ASP A 70 -5.90 -19.08 -5.13
C ASP A 70 -5.23 -17.70 -4.99
N PRO A 71 -4.53 -17.24 -6.04
CA PRO A 71 -3.78 -15.98 -5.98
C PRO A 71 -4.68 -14.77 -5.74
N VAL A 72 -5.92 -14.80 -6.25
CA VAL A 72 -6.84 -13.67 -6.13
C VAL A 72 -7.22 -13.46 -4.68
N GLN A 73 -7.59 -14.52 -3.97
CA GLN A 73 -7.89 -14.42 -2.55
C GLN A 73 -6.66 -14.02 -1.74
N TYR A 74 -5.51 -14.67 -1.98
CA TYR A 74 -4.30 -14.43 -1.19
C TYR A 74 -3.77 -13.00 -1.30
N PHE A 75 -3.62 -12.49 -2.52
CA PHE A 75 -3.04 -11.16 -2.76
C PHE A 75 -4.03 -10.01 -2.54
N SER A 76 -5.34 -10.22 -2.68
CA SER A 76 -6.32 -9.12 -2.51
C SER A 76 -6.46 -8.62 -1.08
N GLU A 77 -6.15 -9.45 -0.08
CA GLU A 77 -6.22 -9.10 1.33
C GLU A 77 -4.95 -8.42 1.87
N ARG A 78 -3.89 -8.31 1.04
CA ARG A 78 -2.55 -7.90 1.47
C ARG A 78 -2.01 -6.80 0.58
N ALA A 79 -1.44 -5.76 1.19
CA ALA A 79 -0.81 -4.68 0.44
C ALA A 79 0.32 -4.05 1.25
N VAL A 80 1.38 -3.66 0.56
CA VAL A 80 2.46 -2.82 1.11
C VAL A 80 2.37 -1.44 0.47
N LEU A 81 2.33 -0.41 1.30
CA LEU A 81 2.27 0.98 0.87
C LEU A 81 3.61 1.66 1.15
N ALA A 82 4.13 2.37 0.17
CA ALA A 82 5.33 3.20 0.32
C ALA A 82 5.06 4.61 -0.20
N ILE A 83 5.80 5.59 0.35
CA ILE A 83 5.64 7.00 0.00
C ILE A 83 6.10 7.29 -1.44
N LYS A 84 7.13 6.58 -1.91
CA LYS A 84 7.73 6.76 -3.24
C LYS A 84 7.47 5.55 -4.12
N ASN A 85 7.15 5.78 -5.39
CA ASN A 85 6.97 4.72 -6.38
C ASN A 85 8.24 3.89 -6.61
N GLU A 86 9.42 4.51 -6.54
CA GLU A 86 10.70 3.78 -6.61
C GLU A 86 10.76 2.69 -5.52
N ARG A 87 10.36 3.02 -4.29
CA ARG A 87 10.33 2.05 -3.20
C ARG A 87 9.25 0.98 -3.42
N VAL A 88 8.10 1.33 -4.00
CA VAL A 88 7.08 0.34 -4.39
C VAL A 88 7.66 -0.63 -5.41
N LYS A 89 8.43 -0.12 -6.39
CA LYS A 89 9.11 -0.95 -7.38
C LYS A 89 10.08 -1.93 -6.72
N ASP A 90 10.98 -1.44 -5.86
CA ASP A 90 11.96 -2.28 -5.16
C ASP A 90 11.27 -3.41 -4.38
N LEU A 91 10.19 -3.10 -3.66
CA LEU A 91 9.43 -4.07 -2.87
C LEU A 91 8.71 -5.10 -3.75
N ASN A 92 8.13 -4.66 -4.86
CA ASN A 92 7.48 -5.55 -5.80
C ASN A 92 8.50 -6.49 -6.46
N ASP A 93 9.68 -5.98 -6.85
CA ASP A 93 10.76 -6.80 -7.42
C ASP A 93 11.23 -7.86 -6.40
N MET A 94 11.47 -7.46 -5.14
CA MET A 94 11.83 -8.38 -4.06
C MET A 94 10.77 -9.48 -3.82
N LEU A 95 9.48 -9.16 -3.98
CA LEU A 95 8.39 -10.13 -3.84
C LEU A 95 8.30 -11.05 -5.07
N LEU A 96 8.48 -10.51 -6.27
CA LEU A 96 8.50 -11.26 -7.52
C LEU A 96 9.63 -12.30 -7.55
N GLU A 97 10.81 -11.96 -7.02
CA GLU A 97 11.95 -12.89 -6.89
C GLU A 97 11.66 -14.10 -6.00
N ARG A 98 10.68 -14.00 -5.08
CA ARG A 98 10.25 -15.11 -4.22
C ARG A 98 9.26 -16.05 -4.90
N LEU A 99 8.66 -15.64 -6.02
CA LEU A 99 7.68 -16.47 -6.73
C LEU A 99 8.39 -17.60 -7.48
N PRO A 100 7.91 -18.85 -7.35
CA PRO A 100 8.39 -19.94 -8.17
C PRO A 100 7.88 -19.79 -9.61
N GLY A 101 8.76 -19.98 -10.59
CA GLY A 101 8.39 -19.97 -12.01
C GLY A 101 9.34 -19.12 -12.86
N GLU A 102 8.99 -19.00 -14.14
CA GLU A 102 9.75 -18.16 -15.07
C GLU A 102 9.26 -16.71 -15.06
N CYS A 103 10.19 -15.77 -15.04
CA CYS A 103 9.89 -14.35 -15.16
C CYS A 103 9.57 -14.02 -16.63
N THR A 104 8.42 -13.41 -16.88
CA THR A 104 8.05 -12.87 -18.20
C THR A 104 8.16 -11.35 -18.18
N ILE A 105 8.92 -10.78 -19.11
CA ILE A 105 9.06 -9.33 -19.28
C ILE A 105 8.12 -8.88 -20.40
N PHE A 106 7.30 -7.87 -20.10
CA PHE A 106 6.43 -7.23 -21.08
C PHE A 106 6.95 -5.83 -21.40
N GLU A 107 7.54 -5.68 -22.58
CA GLU A 107 8.09 -4.40 -23.04
C GLU A 107 6.98 -3.48 -23.58
N SER A 108 6.96 -2.23 -23.13
CA SER A 108 6.03 -1.22 -23.65
C SER A 108 6.49 -0.69 -25.01
N ILE A 109 5.57 -0.47 -25.94
CA ILE A 109 5.85 0.22 -27.20
C ILE A 109 5.77 1.73 -26.97
N ASN A 110 6.85 2.46 -27.22
CA ASN A 110 6.90 3.92 -27.15
C ASN A 110 7.30 4.49 -28.50
N GLU A 111 6.44 5.29 -29.11
CA GLU A 111 6.69 6.00 -30.38
C GLU A 111 7.05 7.46 -30.08
N VAL A 112 8.08 7.98 -30.75
CA VAL A 112 8.48 9.39 -30.65
C VAL A 112 8.30 9.99 -32.03
N ASP A 113 7.33 10.91 -32.17
CA ASP A 113 7.11 11.67 -33.40
C ASP A 113 8.22 12.73 -33.56
N ASP A 114 9.18 12.46 -34.42
CA ASP A 114 10.22 13.40 -34.84
C ASP A 114 9.66 14.28 -35.96
N GLY A 115 8.95 15.35 -35.59
CA GLY A 115 8.25 16.27 -36.50
C GLY A 115 9.11 17.05 -37.52
N LEU A 116 9.96 16.38 -38.31
CA LEU A 116 10.79 16.93 -39.38
C LEU A 116 10.15 16.83 -40.77
N ASN A 117 8.84 16.61 -40.87
CA ASN A 117 8.13 16.59 -42.15
C ASN A 117 7.29 17.87 -42.31
N GLY A 118 7.95 19.00 -42.54
CA GLY A 118 7.26 20.29 -42.72
C GLY A 118 8.00 21.35 -43.56
N ALA A 119 9.08 21.01 -44.25
CA ALA A 119 9.76 21.93 -45.18
C ALA A 119 9.98 21.25 -46.54
N THR A 120 8.89 20.92 -47.23
CA THR A 120 8.94 20.87 -48.69
C THR A 120 8.70 22.28 -49.20
N ASP A 121 9.78 22.91 -49.66
CA ASP A 121 9.78 24.14 -50.46
C ASP A 121 8.72 24.06 -51.58
N ASN A 122 7.91 25.11 -51.69
CA ASN A 122 7.19 25.50 -52.91
C ASN A 122 7.13 27.03 -52.97
#